data_AF-A0A9E4ZPZ3-F1
#
_entry.id   AF-A0A9E4ZPZ3-F1
#
_cell.length_a   1.000
_cell.length_b   1.000
_cell.length_c   1.000
_cell.angle_alpha   90.00
_cell.angle_beta   90.00
_cell.angle_gamma   90.00
#
_symmetry.space_group_name_H-M   'P 1'
#
loop_
_entity.id
_entity.type
_entity.pdbx_description
1 polymer ?
#
loop_
_entity_poly.entity_id
_entity_poly.type
_entity_poly.pdbx_seq_one_letter_code
_entity_poly.pdbx_strand_id
1 'polypeptide(L)' 'MQEEKIVKMVFSIVEDNIPEDCRWLVKEIEKRIMQDIRELGVEGALKKNYLDSDDEKIDVIIEEP' A
#
# COMPACT_ATOMS: atom_id res chain seq x y z
N MET A 1 0.74 -1.42 -16.35
CA MET A 1 1.27 -0.05 -16.58
C MET A 1 2.55 0.15 -15.76
N GLN A 2 3.24 1.29 -15.83
CA GLN A 2 4.51 1.49 -15.08
C GLN A 2 4.27 1.52 -13.57
N GLU A 3 3.13 2.04 -13.16
CA GLU A 3 2.68 2.26 -11.79
C GLU A 3 2.36 0.93 -11.10
N GLU A 4 1.68 0.01 -11.79
CA GLU A 4 1.44 -1.35 -11.32
C GLU A 4 2.76 -2.12 -11.05
N LYS A 5 3.81 -1.85 -11.84
CA LYS A 5 5.13 -2.47 -11.61
C LYS A 5 5.78 -1.94 -10.34
N ILE A 6 5.64 -0.64 -10.07
CA ILE A 6 6.16 0.00 -8.86
C ILE A 6 5.45 -0.57 -7.63
N VAL A 7 4.13 -0.67 -7.65
CA VAL A 7 3.34 -1.25 -6.55
C VAL A 7 3.81 -2.67 -6.25
N LYS A 8 3.89 -3.53 -7.27
CA LYS A 8 4.40 -4.91 -7.10
C LYS A 8 5.80 -4.96 -6.51
N MET A 9 6.69 -4.07 -6.92
CA MET A 9 8.05 -4.00 -6.39
C MET A 9 8.05 -3.64 -4.90
N VAL A 10 7.26 -2.65 -4.50
CA VAL A 10 7.11 -2.27 -3.08
C VAL A 10 6.54 -3.42 -2.26
N PHE A 11 5.47 -4.05 -2.73
CA PHE A 11 4.83 -5.17 -2.03
C PHE A 11 5.75 -6.40 -1.92
N SER A 12 6.60 -6.66 -2.93
CA SER A 12 7.64 -7.70 -2.84
C SER A 12 8.62 -7.41 -1.71
N ILE A 13 9.08 -6.16 -1.58
CA ILE A 13 9.99 -5.77 -0.49
C ILE A 13 9.29 -5.93 0.87
N VAL A 14 8.02 -5.53 0.97
CA VAL A 14 7.25 -5.69 2.22
C VAL A 14 7.11 -7.17 2.58
N GLU A 15 6.72 -8.03 1.63
CA GLU A 15 6.59 -9.48 1.85
C GLU A 15 7.88 -10.13 2.36
N ASP A 16 9.05 -9.64 1.92
CA ASP A 16 10.35 -10.15 2.36
C ASP A 16 10.73 -9.73 3.78
N ASN A 17 10.07 -8.70 4.33
CA ASN A 17 10.40 -8.12 5.64
C ASN A 17 9.35 -8.40 6.73
N ILE A 18 8.33 -9.20 6.43
CA ILE A 18 7.27 -9.55 7.40
C ILE A 18 7.25 -11.04 7.75
N PRO A 19 6.70 -11.42 8.92
CA PRO A 19 6.46 -12.82 9.27
C PRO A 19 5.61 -13.54 8.22
N GLU A 20 5.84 -14.85 8.04
CA GLU A 20 5.11 -15.67 7.06
C GLU A 20 3.59 -15.62 7.29
N ASP A 21 3.17 -15.67 8.56
CA ASP A 21 1.76 -15.58 8.97
C ASP A 21 1.10 -14.24 8.62
N CYS A 22 1.88 -13.21 8.26
CA CYS A 22 1.37 -11.91 7.83
C CYS A 22 1.31 -11.77 6.30
N ARG A 23 1.89 -12.70 5.52
CA ARG A 23 1.98 -12.57 4.05
C ARG A 23 0.61 -12.52 3.36
N TRP A 24 -0.38 -13.22 3.90
CA TRP A 24 -1.74 -13.18 3.35
C TRP A 24 -2.35 -11.77 3.43
N LEU A 25 -2.08 -11.03 4.50
CA LEU A 25 -2.59 -9.67 4.69
C LEU A 25 -1.98 -8.73 3.65
N VAL A 26 -0.67 -8.85 3.43
CA VAL A 26 0.06 -8.05 2.43
C VAL A 26 -0.49 -8.28 1.02
N LYS A 27 -0.80 -9.54 0.65
CA LYS A 27 -1.44 -9.87 -0.64
C LYS A 27 -2.83 -9.27 -0.80
N GLU A 28 -3.64 -9.28 0.25
CA GLU A 28 -4.97 -8.68 0.21
C GLU A 28 -4.90 -7.15 0.07
N ILE A 29 -3.94 -6.50 0.73
CA ILE A 29 -3.70 -5.06 0.58
C ILE A 29 -3.21 -4.75 -0.84
N GLU A 30 -2.22 -5.49 -1.35
CA GLU A 30 -1.71 -5.33 -2.73
C GLU A 30 -2.85 -5.41 -3.74
N LYS A 31 -3.71 -6.44 -3.60
CA LYS A 31 -4.85 -6.67 -4.49
C LYS A 31 -5.82 -5.50 -4.49
N ARG A 32 -6.15 -4.95 -3.32
CA ARG A 32 -7.05 -3.78 -3.19
C ARG A 32 -6.44 -2.54 -3.84
N ILE A 33 -5.17 -2.24 -3.58
CA ILE A 33 -4.48 -1.08 -4.17
C ILE A 33 -4.39 -1.22 -5.70
N MET A 34 -4.07 -2.41 -6.20
CA MET A 34 -4.03 -2.69 -7.64
C MET A 34 -5.40 -2.53 -8.30
N GLN A 35 -6.48 -2.93 -7.61
CA GLN A 35 -7.84 -2.71 -8.09
C GLN A 35 -8.17 -1.22 -8.13
N ASP A 36 -7.88 -0.48 -7.06
CA ASP A 36 -8.12 0.96 -6.99
C ASP A 36 -7.37 1.72 -8.08
N ILE A 37 -6.11 1.36 -8.37
CA ILE A 37 -5.32 1.97 -9.45
C ILE A 37 -5.96 1.70 -10.82
N ARG A 38 -6.52 0.51 -11.04
CA ARG A 38 -7.17 0.17 -12.31
C ARG A 38 -8.49 0.89 -12.50
N GLU A 39 -9.24 1.08 -11.43
CA GLU A 39 -10.58 1.70 -11.46
C GLU A 39 -10.51 3.23 -11.45
N LEU A 40 -9.60 3.80 -10.66
CA LEU A 40 -9.57 5.23 -10.34
C LEU A 40 -8.33 5.95 -10.86
N GLY A 41 -7.34 5.22 -11.38
CA GLY A 41 -6.00 5.74 -11.62
C GLY A 41 -5.22 5.95 -10.31
N VAL A 42 -3.93 6.26 -10.42
CA VAL A 42 -3.05 6.40 -9.24
C VAL A 42 -3.49 7.53 -8.32
N GLU A 43 -3.84 8.70 -8.88
CA GLU A 43 -4.27 9.85 -8.09
C GLU A 43 -5.58 9.56 -7.32
N GLY A 44 -6.55 8.89 -7.98
CA GLY A 44 -7.80 8.50 -7.34
C GLY A 44 -7.60 7.43 -6.26
N ALA A 45 -6.73 6.45 -6.51
CA ALA A 45 -6.37 5.44 -5.53
C ALA A 45 -5.67 6.04 -4.30
N LEU A 46 -4.75 6.99 -4.49
CA LEU A 46 -4.09 7.71 -3.40
C LEU A 46 -5.09 8.52 -2.59
N LYS A 47 -5.99 9.25 -3.25
CA LYS A 47 -6.99 10.05 -2.55
C LYS A 47 -7.89 9.19 -1.67
N LYS A 48 -8.38 8.08 -2.20
CA LYS A 48 -9.22 7.12 -1.46
C LYS A 48 -8.53 6.52 -0.23
N ASN A 49 -7.22 6.23 -0.32
CA ASN A 49 -6.49 5.52 0.73
C ASN A 49 -5.74 6.45 1.70
N TYR A 50 -5.46 7.70 1.31
CA TYR A 50 -4.60 8.62 2.08
C TYR A 50 -5.21 10.02 2.32
N LEU A 51 -6.29 10.42 1.63
CA LEU A 51 -6.85 11.78 1.74
C LEU A 51 -8.29 11.82 2.26
N ASP A 52 -9.07 10.74 2.14
CA ASP A 52 -10.43 10.65 2.72
C ASP A 52 -10.46 10.00 4.12
N SER A 53 -9.29 9.68 4.67
CA SER A 53 -9.15 9.23 6.07
C SER A 53 -9.17 10.46 6.98
N ASP A 54 -10.35 10.98 7.29
CA ASP A 54 -10.56 11.93 8.41
C ASP A 54 -10.25 11.29 9.78
N ASP A 55 -9.96 9.99 9.82
CA ASP A 55 -9.51 9.25 11.00
C ASP A 55 -8.06 8.77 10.85
N GLU A 56 -7.24 9.19 11.82
CA GLU A 56 -5.85 8.79 12.08
C GLU A 56 -4.79 9.33 11.13
N LYS A 57 -4.27 10.50 11.49
CA LYS A 57 -2.85 10.84 11.25
C LYS A 57 -1.99 9.66 11.69
N ILE A 58 -1.46 8.91 10.73
CA ILE A 58 -0.39 7.96 11.00
C ILE A 58 0.85 8.80 11.30
N ASP A 59 1.03 9.16 12.57
CA ASP A 59 2.29 9.72 13.06
C ASP A 59 3.34 8.61 12.98
N VAL A 60 4.04 8.55 11.84
CA VAL A 60 5.23 7.71 11.71
C VAL A 60 6.31 8.31 12.61
N ILE A 61 6.42 7.81 13.84
CA ILE A 61 7.56 8.11 14.71
C ILE A 61 8.76 7.37 14.11
N ILE A 62 9.55 8.08 13.31
CA ILE A 62 10.91 7.65 12.97
C ILE A 62 11.75 8.00 14.20
N GLU A 63 11.92 7.05 15.12
CA GLU A 63 13.02 7.14 16.08
C GLU A 63 14.31 6.93 15.30
N GLU A 64 15.02 8.03 14.99
CA GLU A 64 16.40 7.95 14.55
C GLU A 64 17.27 7.37 15.69
N PRO A 65 18.26 6.52 15.35
CA PRO A 65 19.10 5.82 16.34
C PRO A 65 20.04 6.74 17.14
#